data_AF-A0A536HCF8-F1
#
_entry.id   AF-A0A536HCF8-F1
#
_cell.length_a   1.000
_cell.length_b   1.000
_cell.length_c   1.000
_cell.angle_alpha   90.00
_cell.angle_beta   90.00
_cell.angle_gamma   90.00
#
_symmetry.space_group_name_H-M   'P 1'
#
loop_
_entity.id
_entity.type
_entity.pdbx_description
1 polymer ?
#
loop_
_entity_poly.entity_id
_entity_poly.type
_entity_poly.pdbx_seq_one_letter_code
_entity_poly.pdbx_strand_id
1 'polypeptide(L)'
;VNTLVSVALDGSGETRVLVSGNDFYSLPRLSPDGSHLAWLTWNHPNMPWDGTELWVGELNADGLMERAERVAGGVDESIFQPEWSPDGVLYFISDRSGWWNLYRWEDGEGVALYEKAAEFGEPQWVFGLSTYAFAGPERIVCTYTENSITYLASLDTVTGAIERIDLPYTSMWQVRAQPGYAVFVYGTPSEEPSLVRLDLDSLQIEVLYSFGQVEVDSGYVSMLQAIEFPTEGGLTAYAFFYPPKNRDYIAPEGELPPLVVKSHGGPTGATYGLLRLDVQYWTSRGLAVLDVNYGGSTGYGRAYRQRLQGQWGIVDVDDCVNGAKYLVEQGLVDEKRLAIRGGSAGGYTTLCALTFRDVFKAGASHYGISDLEILARDTHKFESRYTDRLVGPYPERRDLYWQRSPIHFTERLSCPVIFFHGLEDKAVPPNQAQQLPVAYITYEGEGHGFRRAENIRRTLEAEVYFFSRIFGFALADSVEPVPIENLPS
;
A
#
# COMPACT_ATOMS: atom_id res chain seq x y z
N VAL A 1 10.03 -23.84 6.04
CA VAL A 1 10.35 -23.45 7.43
C VAL A 1 11.19 -22.18 7.35
N ASN A 2 10.89 -21.17 8.16
CA ASN A 2 11.65 -19.92 8.22
C ASN A 2 12.46 -19.92 9.51
N THR A 3 13.69 -19.43 9.46
CA THR A 3 14.62 -19.44 10.60
C THR A 3 15.54 -18.22 10.54
N LEU A 4 16.03 -17.78 11.70
CA LEU A 4 17.17 -16.86 11.76
C LEU A 4 18.45 -17.68 11.69
N VAL A 5 19.39 -17.26 10.86
CA VAL A 5 20.66 -17.95 10.64
C VAL A 5 21.83 -16.96 10.68
N SER A 6 22.98 -17.41 11.18
CA SER A 6 24.27 -16.77 10.91
C SER A 6 24.91 -17.42 9.69
N VAL A 7 25.63 -16.62 8.89
CA VAL A 7 26.34 -17.08 7.69
C VAL A 7 27.81 -16.69 7.79
N ALA A 8 28.71 -17.65 7.62
CA ALA A 8 30.15 -17.40 7.63
C ALA A 8 30.58 -16.57 6.41
N LEU A 9 31.37 -15.52 6.66
CA LEU A 9 31.87 -14.60 5.63
C LEU A 9 33.27 -14.95 5.12
N ASP A 10 33.83 -16.08 5.55
CA ASP A 10 35.15 -16.58 5.16
C ASP A 10 35.16 -17.26 3.77
N GLY A 11 34.04 -17.22 3.06
CA GLY A 11 33.84 -17.85 1.76
C GLY A 11 33.34 -19.29 1.83
N SER A 12 33.25 -19.91 3.02
CA SER A 12 32.63 -21.23 3.17
C SER A 12 31.11 -21.17 2.98
N GLY A 13 30.48 -20.05 3.34
CA GLY A 13 29.03 -19.91 3.38
C GLY A 13 28.37 -20.84 4.40
N GLU A 14 29.13 -21.35 5.38
CA GLU A 14 28.58 -22.19 6.44
C GLU A 14 27.45 -21.45 7.16
N THR A 15 26.32 -22.13 7.35
CA THR A 15 25.15 -21.55 8.00
C THR A 15 24.85 -22.24 9.31
N ARG A 16 24.46 -21.45 10.31
CA ARG A 16 24.02 -21.97 11.61
C ARG A 16 22.67 -21.37 11.98
N VAL A 17 21.73 -22.23 12.36
CA VAL A 17 20.42 -21.80 12.84
C VAL A 17 20.56 -21.21 14.24
N LEU A 18 20.08 -19.98 14.41
CA LEU A 18 20.03 -19.27 15.68
C LEU A 18 18.66 -19.41 16.34
N VAL A 19 17.59 -19.25 15.55
CA VAL A 19 16.20 -19.31 16.04
C VAL A 19 15.31 -20.01 15.00
N SER A 20 14.42 -20.87 15.47
CA SER A 20 13.42 -21.59 14.67
C SER A 20 12.19 -21.92 15.50
N GLY A 21 11.08 -22.31 14.86
CA GLY A 21 9.86 -22.78 15.52
C GLY A 21 8.59 -22.04 15.13
N ASN A 22 8.71 -20.77 14.71
CA ASN A 22 7.58 -19.97 14.22
C ASN A 22 7.51 -19.95 12.69
N ASP A 23 6.36 -19.56 12.15
CA ASP A 23 6.15 -19.48 10.72
C ASP A 23 6.96 -18.36 10.08
N PHE A 24 7.13 -17.23 10.77
CA PHE A 24 7.80 -16.08 10.20
C PHE A 24 8.73 -15.40 11.20
N TYR A 25 9.81 -14.86 10.64
CA TYR A 25 10.84 -14.11 11.35
C TYR A 25 11.22 -12.90 10.52
N SER A 26 11.54 -11.79 11.18
CA SER A 26 12.04 -10.60 10.49
C SER A 26 12.89 -9.72 11.40
N LEU A 27 13.62 -8.79 10.77
CA LEU A 27 14.35 -7.71 11.43
C LEU A 27 15.24 -8.16 12.61
N PRO A 28 16.16 -9.12 12.42
CA PRO A 28 17.17 -9.40 13.45
C PRO A 28 18.04 -8.15 13.67
N ARG A 29 18.28 -7.79 14.93
CA ARG A 29 19.08 -6.64 15.36
C ARG A 29 20.00 -6.99 16.52
N LEU A 30 21.30 -6.95 16.25
CA LEU A 30 22.33 -7.18 17.23
C LEU A 30 22.52 -5.91 18.07
N SER A 31 22.64 -6.05 19.39
CA SER A 31 23.01 -4.95 20.28
C SER A 31 24.43 -4.45 19.97
N PRO A 32 24.76 -3.18 20.29
CA PRO A 32 26.09 -2.61 19.99
C PRO A 32 27.27 -3.39 20.59
N ASP A 33 27.06 -4.04 21.74
CA ASP A 33 28.06 -4.86 22.42
C ASP A 33 28.09 -6.33 21.93
N GLY A 34 27.19 -6.71 21.03
CA GLY A 34 27.09 -8.05 20.46
C GLY A 34 26.49 -9.11 21.39
N SER A 35 26.01 -8.74 22.59
CA SER A 35 25.55 -9.69 23.60
C SER A 35 24.07 -10.08 23.46
N HIS A 36 23.27 -9.29 22.74
CA HIS A 36 21.84 -9.55 22.56
C HIS A 36 21.42 -9.46 21.10
N LEU A 37 20.48 -10.32 20.70
CA LEU A 37 19.80 -10.27 19.42
C LEU A 37 18.31 -10.00 19.65
N ALA A 38 17.78 -8.93 19.08
CA ALA A 38 16.34 -8.68 19.00
C ALA A 38 15.79 -9.16 17.65
N TRP A 39 14.55 -9.66 17.60
CA TRP A 39 13.88 -10.01 16.34
C TRP A 39 12.36 -9.99 16.48
N LEU A 40 11.68 -9.86 15.34
CA LEU A 40 10.23 -10.06 15.27
C LEU A 40 9.88 -11.46 14.79
N THR A 41 8.80 -11.99 15.32
CA THR A 41 8.22 -13.26 14.88
C THR A 41 6.70 -13.24 14.95
N TRP A 42 6.04 -14.03 14.10
CA TRP A 42 4.61 -14.24 14.15
C TRP A 42 4.27 -15.59 13.50
N ASN A 43 3.04 -16.02 13.71
CA ASN A 43 2.52 -17.28 13.20
C ASN A 43 1.24 -17.06 12.42
N HIS A 44 0.90 -18.00 11.54
CA HIS A 44 -0.45 -18.04 10.99
C HIS A 44 -1.51 -18.11 12.11
N PRO A 45 -2.68 -17.47 11.92
CA PRO A 45 -3.13 -16.77 10.72
C PRO A 45 -2.77 -15.28 10.67
N ASN A 46 -1.92 -14.78 11.59
CA ASN A 46 -1.57 -13.36 11.62
C ASN A 46 -0.77 -12.93 10.40
N MET A 47 -1.12 -11.76 9.87
CA MET A 47 -0.20 -10.90 9.15
C MET A 47 0.55 -10.01 10.14
N PRO A 48 1.73 -9.45 9.79
CA PRO A 48 2.53 -8.70 10.75
C PRO A 48 1.83 -7.42 11.25
N TRP A 49 0.93 -6.82 10.47
CA TRP A 49 0.12 -5.67 10.90
C TRP A 49 -1.07 -6.02 11.80
N ASP A 50 -1.38 -7.31 11.95
CA ASP A 50 -2.37 -7.75 12.92
C ASP A 50 -1.72 -7.87 14.30
N GLY A 51 -0.59 -8.56 14.36
CA GLY A 51 0.20 -8.73 15.58
C GLY A 51 1.48 -9.53 15.35
N THR A 52 2.56 -9.08 16.00
CA THR A 52 3.88 -9.70 16.00
C THR A 52 4.40 -9.75 17.43
N GLU A 53 5.32 -10.67 17.71
CA GLU A 53 6.06 -10.72 18.97
C GLU A 53 7.47 -10.21 18.75
N LEU A 54 7.91 -9.29 19.62
CA LEU A 54 9.31 -8.86 19.73
C LEU A 54 10.00 -9.70 20.80
N TRP A 55 11.04 -10.39 20.38
CA TRP A 55 11.88 -11.21 21.24
C TRP A 55 13.27 -10.61 21.34
N VAL A 56 13.89 -10.80 22.50
CA VAL A 56 15.30 -10.51 22.76
C VAL A 56 15.93 -11.77 23.29
N GLY A 57 17.13 -12.10 22.81
CA GLY A 57 17.86 -13.23 23.32
C GLY A 57 19.34 -12.99 23.49
N GLU A 58 19.89 -13.60 24.54
CA GLU A 58 21.28 -13.53 24.96
C GLU A 58 22.14 -14.43 24.07
N LEU A 59 23.21 -13.85 23.53
CA LEU A 59 24.21 -14.55 22.75
C LEU A 59 25.43 -14.85 23.62
N ASN A 60 25.89 -16.09 23.59
CA ASN A 60 27.14 -16.47 24.24
C ASN A 60 28.37 -16.09 23.40
N ALA A 61 29.56 -16.41 23.93
CA ALA A 61 30.84 -16.12 23.28
C ALA A 61 30.99 -16.77 21.89
N ASP A 62 30.25 -17.85 21.60
CA ASP A 62 30.23 -18.52 20.30
C ASP A 62 29.14 -17.95 19.35
N GLY A 63 28.45 -16.88 19.77
CA GLY A 63 27.37 -16.23 19.01
C GLY A 63 26.05 -17.00 19.02
N LEU A 64 25.81 -17.81 20.05
CA LEU A 64 24.65 -18.69 20.13
C LEU A 64 23.62 -18.25 21.13
N MET A 65 22.36 -18.48 20.76
CA MET A 65 21.21 -18.22 21.61
C MET A 65 21.26 -19.12 22.86
N GLU A 66 21.50 -18.53 24.02
CA GLU A 66 21.43 -19.24 25.31
C GLU A 66 20.04 -19.14 25.93
N ARG A 67 19.48 -17.94 25.94
CA ARG A 67 18.17 -17.64 26.49
C ARG A 67 17.48 -16.60 25.61
N ALA A 68 16.16 -16.69 25.52
CA ALA A 68 15.33 -15.70 24.86
C ALA A 68 14.07 -15.42 25.67
N GLU A 69 13.59 -14.19 25.60
CA GLU A 69 12.31 -13.77 26.17
C GLU A 69 11.56 -12.84 25.22
N ARG A 70 10.24 -12.88 25.30
CA ARG A 70 9.37 -11.94 24.59
C ARG A 70 9.27 -10.65 25.40
N VAL A 71 9.67 -9.53 24.82
CA VAL A 71 9.70 -8.23 25.49
C VAL A 71 8.49 -7.34 25.15
N ALA A 72 7.87 -7.55 23.98
CA ALA A 72 6.66 -6.83 23.57
C ALA A 72 5.87 -7.61 22.52
N GLY A 73 4.65 -7.17 22.23
CA GLY A 73 3.85 -7.72 21.14
C GLY A 73 2.98 -8.90 21.54
N GLY A 74 2.25 -9.40 20.55
CA GLY A 74 1.31 -10.50 20.71
C GLY A 74 0.41 -10.66 19.50
N VAL A 75 -0.66 -11.44 19.65
CA VAL A 75 -1.59 -11.73 18.54
C VAL A 75 -2.39 -10.52 18.06
N ASP A 76 -2.53 -9.49 18.90
CA ASP A 76 -3.31 -8.27 18.64
C ASP A 76 -2.49 -6.98 18.82
N GLU A 77 -1.16 -7.09 18.87
CA GLU A 77 -0.24 -5.96 18.96
C GLU A 77 0.82 -6.08 17.87
N SER A 78 0.81 -5.15 16.91
CA SER A 78 1.74 -5.13 15.80
C SER A 78 2.98 -4.33 16.17
N ILE A 79 4.07 -5.05 16.44
CA ILE A 79 5.40 -4.44 16.59
C ILE A 79 6.06 -4.27 15.23
N PHE A 80 6.69 -3.11 15.04
CA PHE A 80 7.43 -2.75 13.84
C PHE A 80 8.80 -2.20 14.21
N GLN A 81 9.80 -2.50 13.37
CA GLN A 81 11.15 -1.92 13.42
C GLN A 81 11.77 -1.83 14.83
N PRO A 82 12.11 -2.96 15.48
CA PRO A 82 12.99 -2.91 16.64
C PRO A 82 14.38 -2.42 16.21
N GLU A 83 15.02 -1.56 17.00
CA GLU A 83 16.40 -1.10 16.81
C GLU A 83 17.05 -0.83 18.17
N TRP A 84 18.35 -1.14 18.29
CA TRP A 84 19.13 -0.76 19.46
C TRP A 84 19.70 0.64 19.27
N SER A 85 19.57 1.49 20.29
CA SER A 85 20.24 2.78 20.34
C SER A 85 21.76 2.60 20.47
N PRO A 86 22.56 3.64 20.15
CA PRO A 86 24.02 3.58 20.30
C PRO A 86 24.53 3.25 21.72
N ASP A 87 23.73 3.58 22.75
CA ASP A 87 23.99 3.27 24.16
C ASP A 87 23.39 1.92 24.62
N GLY A 88 22.85 1.12 23.70
CA GLY A 88 22.45 -0.26 23.96
C GLY A 88 21.06 -0.43 24.55
N VAL A 89 20.17 0.55 24.39
CA VAL A 89 18.76 0.45 24.80
C VAL A 89 17.90 0.05 23.60
N LEU A 90 16.92 -0.84 23.80
CA LEU A 90 16.05 -1.31 22.72
C LEU A 90 14.86 -0.35 22.53
N TYR A 91 14.63 0.04 21.28
CA TYR A 91 13.48 0.83 20.85
C TYR A 91 12.70 0.05 19.79
N PHE A 92 11.40 0.31 19.71
CA PHE A 92 10.52 -0.31 18.73
C PHE A 92 9.27 0.52 18.51
N ILE A 93 8.53 0.23 17.45
CA ILE A 93 7.23 0.83 17.18
C ILE A 93 6.13 -0.17 17.53
N SER A 94 5.09 0.27 18.23
CA SER A 94 3.92 -0.57 18.57
C SER A 94 2.63 0.18 18.27
N ASP A 95 1.61 -0.54 17.81
CA ASP A 95 0.26 0.01 17.62
C ASP A 95 -0.67 -0.20 18.82
N ARG A 96 -0.14 -0.56 20.00
CA ARG A 96 -0.94 -0.82 21.21
C ARG A 96 -1.84 0.35 21.63
N SER A 97 -1.48 1.59 21.27
CA SER A 97 -2.29 2.80 21.53
C SER A 97 -3.44 2.99 20.51
N GLY A 98 -3.54 2.11 19.51
CA GLY A 98 -4.39 2.26 18.34
C GLY A 98 -3.70 2.92 17.15
N TRP A 99 -2.46 3.40 17.33
CA TRP A 99 -1.61 4.00 16.31
C TRP A 99 -0.18 3.51 16.49
N TRP A 100 0.55 3.27 15.39
CA TRP A 100 1.96 2.93 15.51
C TRP A 100 2.73 4.12 16.09
N ASN A 101 3.20 4.01 17.32
CA ASN A 101 4.01 5.03 18.00
C ASN A 101 5.35 4.42 18.48
N LEU A 102 6.32 5.28 18.80
CA LEU A 102 7.66 4.88 19.24
C LEU A 102 7.70 4.58 20.75
N TYR A 103 8.27 3.43 21.10
CA TYR A 103 8.45 2.95 22.47
C TYR A 103 9.91 2.63 22.73
N ARG A 104 10.30 2.75 23.99
CA ARG A 104 11.57 2.28 24.54
C ARG A 104 11.31 1.14 25.51
N TRP A 105 12.15 0.11 25.47
CA TRP A 105 12.13 -0.96 26.45
C TRP A 105 12.90 -0.54 27.71
N GLU A 106 12.21 -0.48 28.84
CA GLU A 106 12.72 -0.02 30.13
C GLU A 106 12.04 -0.81 31.25
N ASP A 107 12.82 -1.30 32.22
CA ASP A 107 12.32 -2.08 33.36
C ASP A 107 11.38 -3.25 33.02
N GLY A 108 11.62 -3.89 31.88
CA GLY A 108 10.81 -5.04 31.41
C GLY A 108 9.53 -4.66 30.68
N GLU A 109 9.26 -3.37 30.49
CA GLU A 109 8.06 -2.87 29.82
C GLU A 109 8.40 -1.94 28.64
N GLY A 110 7.43 -1.73 27.75
CA GLY A 110 7.54 -0.76 26.66
C GLY A 110 6.92 0.57 27.07
N VAL A 111 7.74 1.60 27.26
CA VAL A 111 7.32 2.95 27.61
C VAL A 111 7.23 3.80 26.34
N ALA A 112 6.08 4.43 26.11
CA ALA A 112 5.91 5.32 24.96
C ALA A 112 6.80 6.56 25.11
N LEU A 113 7.54 6.92 24.06
CA LEU A 113 8.28 8.17 24.03
C LEU A 113 7.36 9.35 23.71
N TYR A 114 6.40 9.11 22.81
CA TYR A 114 5.50 10.12 22.31
C TYR A 114 4.25 9.47 21.71
N GLU A 115 3.08 9.74 22.30
CA GLU A 115 1.81 9.26 21.79
C GLU A 115 1.16 10.29 20.85
N LYS A 116 0.80 9.87 19.65
CA LYS A 116 0.12 10.70 18.66
C LYS A 116 -0.78 9.84 17.79
N ALA A 117 -1.92 10.42 17.40
CA ALA A 117 -2.81 9.86 16.38
C ALA A 117 -2.19 9.98 14.97
N ALA A 118 -1.05 9.31 14.77
CA ALA A 118 -0.25 9.28 13.56
C ALA A 118 0.50 7.95 13.47
N GLU A 119 0.76 7.49 12.26
CA GLU A 119 1.48 6.23 12.04
C GLU A 119 2.98 6.51 11.92
N PHE A 120 3.76 6.07 12.90
CA PHE A 120 5.24 6.01 12.82
C PHE A 120 5.72 4.72 12.17
N GLY A 121 4.86 3.70 12.09
CA GLY A 121 5.14 2.44 11.42
C GLY A 121 4.30 2.25 10.16
N GLU A 122 4.54 1.15 9.46
CA GLU A 122 3.86 0.81 8.20
C GLU A 122 3.60 -0.71 8.11
N PRO A 123 2.64 -1.17 7.28
CA PRO A 123 2.37 -2.59 7.15
C PRO A 123 3.59 -3.32 6.56
N GLN A 124 4.14 -4.27 7.33
CA GLN A 124 5.40 -4.93 7.01
C GLN A 124 5.28 -6.00 5.93
N TRP A 125 5.03 -5.59 4.69
CA TRP A 125 4.96 -6.44 3.50
C TRP A 125 6.32 -7.02 3.08
N VAL A 126 7.39 -6.27 3.35
CA VAL A 126 8.76 -6.61 2.96
C VAL A 126 9.72 -6.40 4.13
N PHE A 127 10.92 -6.96 4.01
CA PHE A 127 11.99 -6.72 4.98
C PHE A 127 12.70 -5.39 4.74
N GLY A 128 13.35 -4.88 5.78
CA GLY A 128 14.24 -3.71 5.69
C GLY A 128 13.53 -2.36 5.60
N LEU A 129 12.22 -2.33 5.85
CA LEU A 129 11.47 -1.09 6.07
C LEU A 129 12.07 -0.30 7.23
N SER A 130 12.13 1.02 7.08
CA SER A 130 12.73 1.91 8.06
C SER A 130 12.08 3.29 8.03
N THR A 131 11.50 3.64 9.15
CA THR A 131 10.77 4.89 9.42
C THR A 131 11.50 5.75 10.45
N TYR A 132 12.42 5.18 11.22
CA TYR A 132 13.28 5.94 12.12
C TYR A 132 14.72 5.42 12.14
N ALA A 133 15.64 6.26 12.60
CA ALA A 133 17.03 5.90 12.85
C ALA A 133 17.65 6.83 13.92
N PHE A 134 18.67 6.34 14.61
CA PHE A 134 19.40 7.14 15.61
C PHE A 134 20.42 8.06 14.95
N ALA A 135 20.33 9.36 15.23
CA ALA A 135 21.38 10.35 14.96
C ALA A 135 22.34 10.51 16.16
N GLY A 136 22.08 9.81 17.26
CA GLY A 136 22.84 9.78 18.50
C GLY A 136 22.03 9.06 19.59
N PRO A 137 22.58 8.85 20.80
CA PRO A 137 21.83 8.23 21.90
C PRO A 137 20.61 9.06 22.33
N GLU A 138 20.69 10.38 22.20
CA GLU A 138 19.65 11.33 22.62
C GLU A 138 18.73 11.80 21.48
N ARG A 139 19.00 11.39 20.23
CA ARG A 139 18.29 11.92 19.04
C ARG A 139 17.91 10.82 18.06
N ILE A 140 16.61 10.69 17.82
CA ILE A 140 16.03 9.90 16.75
C ILE A 140 15.56 10.83 15.62
N VAL A 141 15.84 10.45 14.37
CA VAL A 141 15.17 11.04 13.20
C VAL A 141 14.11 10.04 12.76
N CYS A 142 12.86 10.48 12.63
CA CYS A 142 11.73 9.60 12.32
C CYS A 142 10.77 10.24 11.33
N THR A 143 9.99 9.39 10.66
CA THR A 143 8.83 9.78 9.88
C THR A 143 7.55 9.42 10.63
N TYR A 144 6.50 10.23 10.44
CA TYR A 144 5.15 9.87 10.84
C TYR A 144 4.16 10.29 9.76
N THR A 145 3.05 9.55 9.65
CA THR A 145 2.00 9.80 8.65
C THR A 145 0.70 10.23 9.31
N GLU A 146 0.12 11.32 8.81
CA GLU A 146 -1.22 11.79 9.14
C GLU A 146 -1.99 12.02 7.83
N ASN A 147 -3.21 11.49 7.73
CA ASN A 147 -4.06 11.64 6.55
C ASN A 147 -3.34 11.28 5.23
N SER A 148 -2.56 10.18 5.25
CA SER A 148 -1.72 9.72 4.13
C SER A 148 -0.62 10.68 3.65
N ILE A 149 -0.30 11.73 4.42
CA ILE A 149 0.86 12.60 4.21
C ILE A 149 1.91 12.27 5.25
N THR A 150 3.13 12.01 4.80
CA THR A 150 4.26 11.71 5.67
C THR A 150 5.05 12.98 5.97
N TYR A 151 5.51 13.10 7.21
CA TYR A 151 6.34 14.18 7.72
C TYR A 151 7.63 13.63 8.32
N LEU A 152 8.68 14.44 8.38
CA LEU A 152 9.92 14.13 9.08
C LEU A 152 9.97 14.86 10.43
N ALA A 153 10.54 14.23 11.43
CA ALA A 153 10.76 14.82 12.75
C ALA A 153 12.07 14.37 13.39
N SER A 154 12.55 15.21 14.31
CA SER A 154 13.57 14.88 15.28
C SER A 154 12.88 14.61 16.62
N LEU A 155 13.20 13.49 17.27
CA LEU A 155 12.71 13.13 18.59
C LEU A 155 13.89 13.08 19.58
N ASP A 156 13.74 13.77 20.71
CA ASP A 156 14.65 13.74 21.84
C ASP A 156 14.29 12.56 22.75
N THR A 157 15.21 11.60 22.92
CA THR A 157 14.92 10.34 23.62
C THR A 157 14.87 10.49 25.15
N VAL A 158 15.38 11.60 25.69
CA VAL A 158 15.42 11.87 27.13
C VAL A 158 14.12 12.52 27.58
N THR A 159 13.66 13.51 26.83
CA THR A 159 12.48 14.33 27.16
C THR A 159 11.20 13.82 26.50
N GLY A 160 11.32 13.01 25.43
CA GLY A 160 10.20 12.62 24.58
C GLY A 160 9.70 13.75 23.67
N ALA A 161 10.38 14.91 23.66
CA ALA A 161 10.01 16.04 22.83
C ALA A 161 10.22 15.69 21.35
N ILE A 162 9.25 16.03 20.52
CA ILE A 162 9.32 15.86 19.07
C ILE A 162 9.23 17.21 18.38
N GLU A 163 10.13 17.44 17.43
CA GLU A 163 10.16 18.63 16.59
C GLU A 163 10.03 18.22 15.13
N ARG A 164 9.01 18.74 14.44
CA ARG A 164 8.83 18.54 13.01
C ARG A 164 9.92 19.29 12.25
N ILE A 165 10.53 18.60 11.28
CA ILE A 165 11.47 19.22 10.33
C ILE A 165 10.64 19.61 9.10
N ASP A 166 10.44 20.92 8.92
CA ASP A 166 9.58 21.45 7.86
C ASP A 166 10.25 21.36 6.49
N LEU A 167 9.90 20.31 5.75
CA LEU A 167 10.31 20.07 4.38
C LEU A 167 9.10 20.14 3.43
N PRO A 168 9.28 20.53 2.15
CA PRO A 168 8.20 20.60 1.18
C PRO A 168 7.79 19.22 0.62
N TYR A 169 8.04 18.15 1.38
CA TYR A 169 7.85 16.77 0.98
C TYR A 169 6.58 16.20 1.61
N THR A 170 5.91 15.32 0.87
CA THR A 170 4.60 14.75 1.27
C THR A 170 4.65 13.23 1.41
N SER A 171 5.78 12.61 1.06
CA SER A 171 6.10 11.21 1.31
C SER A 171 7.59 11.08 1.62
N MET A 172 7.96 10.32 2.64
CA MET A 172 9.34 10.03 3.03
C MET A 172 9.46 8.60 3.55
N TRP A 173 10.50 7.88 3.14
CA TRP A 173 10.71 6.49 3.56
C TRP A 173 12.19 6.12 3.57
N GLN A 174 12.48 4.96 4.16
CA GLN A 174 13.84 4.40 4.25
C GLN A 174 14.81 5.31 5.00
N VAL A 175 14.36 5.88 6.11
CA VAL A 175 15.19 6.76 6.95
C VAL A 175 16.41 6.00 7.45
N ARG A 176 17.59 6.61 7.33
CA ARG A 176 18.84 6.25 7.99
C ARG A 176 19.46 7.52 8.57
N ALA A 177 20.16 7.40 9.69
CA ALA A 177 20.77 8.55 10.35
C ALA A 177 22.07 8.15 11.02
N GLN A 178 22.91 9.16 11.25
CA GLN A 178 24.08 9.12 12.10
C GLN A 178 24.33 10.53 12.65
N PRO A 179 25.30 10.74 13.57
CA PRO A 179 25.61 12.08 14.03
C PRO A 179 25.86 13.05 12.87
N GLY A 180 25.13 14.17 12.89
CA GLY A 180 25.23 15.27 11.93
C GLY A 180 24.33 15.19 10.69
N TYR A 181 23.86 14.01 10.26
CA TYR A 181 22.98 13.94 9.08
C TYR A 181 22.02 12.74 9.06
N ALA A 182 20.93 12.90 8.30
CA ALA A 182 20.03 11.84 7.91
C ALA A 182 20.05 11.62 6.38
N VAL A 183 19.76 10.40 5.95
CA VAL A 183 19.57 10.02 4.55
C VAL A 183 18.22 9.33 4.42
N PHE A 184 17.42 9.74 3.45
CA PHE A 184 16.09 9.17 3.20
C PHE A 184 15.69 9.40 1.76
N VAL A 185 14.68 8.66 1.31
CA VAL A 185 14.01 8.95 0.04
C VAL A 185 12.82 9.85 0.32
N TYR A 186 12.62 10.88 -0.50
CA TYR A 186 11.43 11.73 -0.45
C TYR A 186 10.65 11.66 -1.75
N GLY A 187 9.37 12.01 -1.69
CA GLY A 187 8.50 12.29 -2.82
C GLY A 187 7.68 13.55 -2.59
N THR A 188 7.34 14.23 -3.68
CA THR A 188 6.41 15.38 -3.69
C THR A 188 5.28 15.08 -4.66
N PRO A 189 4.16 15.82 -4.64
CA PRO A 189 3.05 15.58 -5.57
C PRO A 189 3.40 15.91 -7.03
N SER A 190 4.51 16.61 -7.28
CA SER A 190 4.86 17.19 -8.58
C SER A 190 6.23 16.81 -9.12
N GLU A 191 7.08 16.19 -8.33
CA GLU A 191 8.45 15.83 -8.71
C GLU A 191 8.68 14.34 -8.44
N GLU A 192 9.48 13.71 -9.29
CA GLU A 192 9.87 12.32 -9.06
C GLU A 192 10.68 12.19 -7.78
N PRO A 193 10.51 11.07 -7.05
CA PRO A 193 11.27 10.84 -5.83
C PRO A 193 12.78 10.97 -6.00
N SER A 194 13.47 11.29 -4.92
CA SER A 194 14.93 11.37 -4.88
C SER A 194 15.49 10.91 -3.54
N LEU A 195 16.71 10.38 -3.56
CA LEU A 195 17.51 10.11 -2.37
C LEU A 195 18.22 11.40 -1.94
N VAL A 196 18.03 11.80 -0.68
CA VAL A 196 18.62 13.01 -0.13
C VAL A 196 19.45 12.74 1.11
N ARG A 197 20.39 13.64 1.35
CA ARG A 197 21.03 13.84 2.64
C ARG A 197 20.54 15.15 3.24
N LEU A 198 20.10 15.10 4.49
CA LEU A 198 19.73 16.24 5.30
C LEU A 198 20.79 16.46 6.36
N ASP A 199 21.44 17.62 6.37
CA ASP A 199 22.26 18.07 7.48
C ASP A 199 21.37 18.43 8.67
N LEU A 200 21.59 17.83 9.83
CA LEU A 200 20.65 17.88 10.95
C LEU A 200 20.78 19.14 11.82
N ASP A 201 21.81 19.96 11.58
CA ASP A 201 22.06 21.20 12.31
C ASP A 201 21.63 22.42 11.47
N SER A 202 22.02 22.44 10.20
CA SER A 202 21.68 23.53 9.27
C SER A 202 20.36 23.31 8.53
N LEU A 203 19.82 22.09 8.55
CA LEU A 203 18.65 21.65 7.77
C LEU A 203 18.84 21.79 6.26
N GLN A 204 20.08 21.90 5.79
CA GLN A 204 20.37 21.91 4.36
C GLN A 204 20.20 20.52 3.75
N ILE A 205 19.59 20.50 2.56
CA ILE A 205 19.36 19.28 1.79
C ILE A 205 20.33 19.21 0.62
N GLU A 206 20.98 18.07 0.50
CA GLU A 206 21.78 17.66 -0.65
C GLU A 206 21.06 16.50 -1.36
N VAL A 207 20.75 16.67 -2.65
CA VAL A 207 20.22 15.58 -3.48
C VAL A 207 21.37 14.67 -3.89
N LEU A 208 21.36 13.43 -3.38
CA LEU A 208 22.39 12.44 -3.69
C LEU A 208 22.09 11.70 -5.00
N TYR A 209 20.81 11.45 -5.27
CA TYR A 209 20.37 10.75 -6.48
C TYR A 209 18.92 11.10 -6.80
N SER A 210 18.63 11.41 -8.06
CA SER A 210 17.24 11.59 -8.55
C SER A 210 16.81 10.33 -9.31
N PHE A 211 15.65 9.79 -8.96
CA PHE A 211 15.06 8.67 -9.70
C PHE A 211 14.40 9.15 -11.01
N GLY A 212 14.16 10.47 -11.10
CA GLY A 212 13.67 11.22 -12.25
C GLY A 212 14.30 10.81 -13.57
N GLN A 213 13.52 10.19 -14.46
CA GLN A 213 13.93 9.95 -15.84
C GLN A 213 13.23 10.87 -16.85
N VAL A 214 12.12 11.49 -16.45
CA VAL A 214 11.29 12.32 -17.33
C VAL A 214 10.93 13.63 -16.62
N GLU A 215 11.25 14.76 -17.26
CA GLU A 215 10.69 16.05 -16.84
C GLU A 215 9.27 16.18 -17.38
N VAL A 216 8.31 16.32 -16.47
CA VAL A 216 6.91 16.63 -16.80
C VAL A 216 6.66 18.10 -16.48
N ASP A 217 6.22 18.86 -17.48
CA ASP A 217 5.84 20.25 -17.27
C ASP A 217 4.70 20.35 -16.26
N SER A 218 4.89 21.17 -15.22
CA SER A 218 3.93 21.41 -14.13
C SER A 218 2.53 21.79 -14.60
N GLY A 219 2.39 22.34 -15.81
CA GLY A 219 1.11 22.63 -16.45
C GLY A 219 0.24 21.39 -16.71
N TYR A 220 0.81 20.19 -16.71
CA TYR A 220 0.11 18.90 -16.87
C TYR A 220 0.02 18.09 -15.57
N VAL A 221 0.58 18.60 -14.47
CA VAL A 221 0.58 17.89 -13.19
C VAL A 221 -0.65 18.31 -12.38
N SER A 222 -1.58 17.39 -12.21
CA SER A 222 -2.70 17.55 -11.28
C SER A 222 -2.22 17.32 -9.85
N MET A 223 -2.42 18.34 -9.01
CA MET A 223 -2.10 18.27 -7.58
C MET A 223 -3.16 17.48 -6.84
N LEU A 224 -2.71 16.61 -5.93
CA LEU A 224 -3.61 15.85 -5.06
C LEU A 224 -4.43 16.77 -4.15
N GLN A 225 -5.69 16.41 -3.92
CA GLN A 225 -6.56 17.00 -2.92
C GLN A 225 -6.98 15.89 -1.95
N ALA A 226 -6.50 15.96 -0.70
CA ALA A 226 -6.95 15.06 0.34
C ALA A 226 -8.41 15.37 0.69
N ILE A 227 -9.28 14.37 0.56
CA ILE A 227 -10.69 14.49 0.85
C ILE A 227 -11.14 13.39 1.80
N GLU A 228 -12.16 13.72 2.58
CA GLU A 228 -12.93 12.80 3.40
C GLU A 228 -14.38 12.81 2.92
N PHE A 229 -15.05 11.66 2.98
CA PHE A 229 -16.43 11.54 2.53
C PHE A 229 -17.20 10.54 3.40
N PRO A 230 -18.52 10.74 3.58
CA PRO A 230 -19.35 9.80 4.32
C PRO A 230 -19.46 8.47 3.57
N THR A 231 -19.46 7.37 4.33
CA THR A 231 -19.72 6.02 3.83
C THR A 231 -20.75 5.30 4.72
N GLU A 232 -20.94 4.02 4.49
CA GLU A 232 -21.91 3.18 5.18
C GLU A 232 -21.75 3.20 6.71
N GLY A 233 -22.86 3.00 7.42
CA GLY A 233 -22.85 2.92 8.90
C GLY A 233 -22.52 4.23 9.63
N GLY A 234 -22.61 5.38 8.95
CA GLY A 234 -22.27 6.68 9.54
C GLY A 234 -20.77 6.89 9.74
N LEU A 235 -19.95 6.14 9.00
CA LEU A 235 -18.49 6.24 9.03
C LEU A 235 -17.99 7.23 7.96
N THR A 236 -16.72 7.58 8.07
CA THR A 236 -15.99 8.41 7.09
C THR A 236 -14.91 7.57 6.42
N ALA A 237 -14.74 7.72 5.11
CA ALA A 237 -13.65 7.16 4.33
C ALA A 237 -12.81 8.28 3.68
N TYR A 238 -11.62 7.94 3.19
CA TYR A 238 -10.61 8.89 2.73
C TYR A 238 -10.15 8.61 1.30
N ALA A 239 -9.74 9.66 0.60
CA ALA A 239 -9.16 9.54 -0.74
C ALA A 239 -8.28 10.73 -1.11
N PHE A 240 -7.49 10.54 -2.17
CA PHE A 240 -6.94 11.65 -2.94
C PHE A 240 -7.75 11.86 -4.21
N PHE A 241 -8.28 13.08 -4.37
CA PHE A 241 -8.92 13.52 -5.60
C PHE A 241 -7.94 14.32 -6.46
N TYR A 242 -7.93 14.02 -7.76
CA TYR A 242 -7.11 14.68 -8.75
C TYR A 242 -8.03 15.20 -9.87
N PRO A 243 -8.28 16.52 -9.96
CA PRO A 243 -9.04 17.07 -11.07
C PRO A 243 -8.26 16.94 -12.39
N PRO A 244 -8.92 16.99 -13.55
CA PRO A 244 -8.22 17.09 -14.83
C PRO A 244 -7.32 18.31 -14.86
N LYS A 245 -6.12 18.16 -15.45
CA LYS A 245 -5.14 19.24 -15.53
C LYS A 245 -4.35 19.15 -16.82
N ASN A 246 -4.53 20.14 -17.69
CA ASN A 246 -3.75 20.29 -18.91
C ASN A 246 -3.53 21.78 -19.17
N ARG A 247 -2.34 22.17 -19.62
CA ARG A 247 -2.02 23.57 -19.93
C ARG A 247 -2.65 24.02 -21.24
N ASP A 248 -2.74 23.11 -22.20
CA ASP A 248 -3.06 23.41 -23.59
C ASP A 248 -4.57 23.21 -23.88
N TYR A 249 -5.31 22.56 -22.97
CA TYR A 249 -6.72 22.25 -23.11
C TYR A 249 -7.50 22.59 -21.84
N ILE A 250 -8.74 23.06 -22.03
CA ILE A 250 -9.75 23.24 -20.99
C ILE A 250 -11.00 22.42 -21.34
N ALA A 251 -11.80 22.10 -20.33
CA ALA A 251 -13.08 21.42 -20.55
C ALA A 251 -14.03 22.30 -21.39
N PRO A 252 -14.86 21.71 -22.27
CA PRO A 252 -15.95 22.44 -22.91
C PRO A 252 -16.90 23.06 -21.87
N GLU A 253 -17.52 24.19 -22.23
CA GLU A 253 -18.44 24.87 -21.33
C GLU A 253 -19.63 23.96 -20.95
N GLY A 254 -19.88 23.81 -19.65
CA GLY A 254 -20.98 23.00 -19.11
C GLY A 254 -20.73 21.49 -19.07
N GLU A 255 -19.57 21.00 -19.51
CA GLU A 255 -19.19 19.59 -19.43
C GLU A 255 -18.45 19.29 -18.12
N LEU A 256 -18.80 18.16 -17.49
CA LEU A 256 -18.08 17.61 -16.34
C LEU A 256 -17.15 16.48 -16.81
N PRO A 257 -15.97 16.30 -16.19
CA PRO A 257 -15.04 15.28 -16.62
C PRO A 257 -15.53 13.86 -16.27
N PRO A 258 -15.18 12.84 -17.08
CA PRO A 258 -15.21 11.45 -16.64
C PRO A 258 -14.38 11.25 -15.37
N LEU A 259 -14.75 10.28 -14.55
CA LEU A 259 -13.99 9.89 -13.36
C LEU A 259 -13.40 8.49 -13.53
N VAL A 260 -12.13 8.32 -13.16
CA VAL A 260 -11.51 7.01 -12.91
C VAL A 260 -11.31 6.84 -11.42
N VAL A 261 -12.11 5.99 -10.78
CA VAL A 261 -11.89 5.55 -9.41
C VAL A 261 -10.81 4.48 -9.40
N LYS A 262 -9.83 4.65 -8.52
CA LYS A 262 -8.72 3.71 -8.35
C LYS A 262 -8.78 3.12 -6.95
N SER A 263 -8.81 1.80 -6.89
CA SER A 263 -8.67 1.02 -5.65
C SER A 263 -7.27 0.41 -5.60
N HIS A 264 -6.50 0.71 -4.55
CA HIS A 264 -5.14 0.20 -4.39
C HIS A 264 -5.11 -1.30 -4.02
N GLY A 265 -3.98 -1.95 -4.29
CA GLY A 265 -3.70 -3.32 -3.83
C GLY A 265 -3.30 -3.37 -2.34
N GLY A 266 -3.11 -4.57 -1.80
CA GLY A 266 -2.80 -4.78 -0.38
C GLY A 266 -3.62 -5.92 0.20
N PRO A 267 -4.91 -5.72 0.56
CA PRO A 267 -5.61 -4.45 0.70
C PRO A 267 -5.16 -3.61 1.91
N THR A 268 -4.39 -4.19 2.84
CA THR A 268 -3.72 -3.44 3.92
C THR A 268 -2.55 -2.63 3.37
N GLY A 269 -2.83 -1.42 2.91
CA GLY A 269 -1.86 -0.47 2.36
C GLY A 269 -2.51 0.90 2.23
N ALA A 270 -1.93 1.82 1.47
CA ALA A 270 -2.54 3.13 1.22
C ALA A 270 -2.11 3.68 -0.16
N THR A 271 -2.83 4.71 -0.62
CA THR A 271 -2.28 5.65 -1.58
C THR A 271 -1.31 6.62 -0.89
N TYR A 272 -0.34 7.12 -1.65
CA TYR A 272 0.75 7.96 -1.15
C TYR A 272 0.72 9.31 -1.84
N GLY A 273 0.96 10.37 -1.08
CA GLY A 273 1.01 11.73 -1.61
C GLY A 273 2.29 12.03 -2.37
N LEU A 274 2.53 11.39 -3.51
CA LEU A 274 3.70 11.62 -4.37
C LEU A 274 3.31 11.68 -5.86
N LEU A 275 4.23 12.09 -6.73
CA LEU A 275 4.01 12.15 -8.17
C LEU A 275 3.77 10.75 -8.74
N ARG A 276 2.56 10.55 -9.25
CA ARG A 276 2.12 9.28 -9.82
C ARG A 276 1.84 9.45 -11.30
N LEU A 277 2.81 9.12 -12.15
CA LEU A 277 2.64 9.23 -13.60
C LEU A 277 1.47 8.37 -14.12
N ASP A 278 1.15 7.27 -13.45
CA ASP A 278 -0.03 6.45 -13.72
C ASP A 278 -1.36 7.17 -13.42
N VAL A 279 -1.37 8.16 -12.52
CA VAL A 279 -2.50 9.07 -12.28
C VAL A 279 -2.46 10.22 -13.28
N GLN A 280 -1.28 10.83 -13.47
CA GLN A 280 -1.12 11.97 -14.38
C GLN A 280 -1.45 11.62 -15.83
N TYR A 281 -1.29 10.35 -16.22
CA TYR A 281 -1.71 9.84 -17.53
C TYR A 281 -3.19 10.14 -17.83
N TRP A 282 -4.06 10.03 -16.82
CA TRP A 282 -5.51 10.26 -16.92
C TRP A 282 -5.87 11.75 -16.79
N THR A 283 -5.33 12.41 -15.77
CA THR A 283 -5.63 13.83 -15.48
C THR A 283 -5.20 14.76 -16.60
N SER A 284 -4.05 14.48 -17.22
CA SER A 284 -3.56 15.21 -18.40
C SER A 284 -4.42 15.01 -19.65
N ARG A 285 -5.27 13.97 -19.68
CA ARG A 285 -6.17 13.64 -20.80
C ARG A 285 -7.63 14.04 -20.55
N GLY A 286 -7.89 14.82 -19.50
CA GLY A 286 -9.24 15.33 -19.22
C GLY A 286 -10.09 14.46 -18.30
N LEU A 287 -9.56 13.35 -17.77
CA LEU A 287 -10.27 12.48 -16.83
C LEU A 287 -9.86 12.82 -15.39
N ALA A 288 -10.83 12.97 -14.49
CA ALA A 288 -10.55 13.08 -13.07
C ALA A 288 -10.14 11.71 -12.50
N VAL A 289 -9.39 11.69 -11.40
CA VAL A 289 -9.02 10.47 -10.69
C VAL A 289 -9.40 10.59 -9.22
N LEU A 290 -9.97 9.52 -8.67
CA LEU A 290 -10.21 9.36 -7.23
C LEU A 290 -9.46 8.12 -6.75
N ASP A 291 -8.37 8.32 -6.01
CA ASP A 291 -7.55 7.23 -5.45
C ASP A 291 -7.96 6.98 -4.00
N VAL A 292 -8.73 5.91 -3.78
CA VAL A 292 -9.49 5.68 -2.54
C VAL A 292 -8.65 4.90 -1.52
N ASN A 293 -8.51 5.45 -0.32
CA ASN A 293 -8.04 4.76 0.87
C ASN A 293 -9.27 4.18 1.59
N TYR A 294 -9.81 3.07 1.10
CA TYR A 294 -11.00 2.43 1.67
C TYR A 294 -10.76 1.89 3.09
N GLY A 295 -11.82 1.66 3.86
CA GLY A 295 -11.74 1.05 5.18
C GLY A 295 -10.95 -0.26 5.13
N GLY A 296 -9.82 -0.33 5.85
CA GLY A 296 -8.78 -1.34 5.62
C GLY A 296 -7.41 -0.75 5.32
N SER A 297 -7.36 0.45 4.76
CA SER A 297 -6.11 1.13 4.45
C SER A 297 -5.33 1.51 5.71
N THR A 298 -4.02 1.72 5.54
CA THR A 298 -3.10 2.21 6.58
C THR A 298 -2.97 3.73 6.53
N GLY A 299 -2.40 4.35 7.57
CA GLY A 299 -2.28 5.81 7.66
C GLY A 299 -3.37 6.49 8.49
N TYR A 300 -4.33 5.72 9.00
CA TYR A 300 -5.53 6.18 9.71
C TYR A 300 -5.78 5.41 11.03
N GLY A 301 -4.75 4.74 11.54
CA GLY A 301 -4.80 3.99 12.79
C GLY A 301 -5.35 2.58 12.64
N ARG A 302 -5.13 1.77 13.69
CA ARG A 302 -5.55 0.37 13.77
C ARG A 302 -7.05 0.20 13.58
N ALA A 303 -7.86 1.09 14.15
CA ALA A 303 -9.32 1.03 14.02
C ALA A 303 -9.78 1.15 12.56
N TYR A 304 -9.17 2.03 11.76
CA TYR A 304 -9.50 2.16 10.34
C TYR A 304 -9.01 0.94 9.54
N ARG A 305 -7.79 0.49 9.80
CA ARG A 305 -7.20 -0.73 9.19
C ARG A 305 -8.04 -1.98 9.47
N GLN A 306 -8.62 -2.08 10.67
CA GLN A 306 -9.44 -3.23 11.06
C GLN A 306 -10.86 -3.21 10.49
N ARG A 307 -11.32 -2.12 9.84
CA ARG A 307 -12.65 -2.07 9.21
C ARG A 307 -12.85 -3.14 8.15
N LEU A 308 -11.77 -3.62 7.52
CA LEU A 308 -11.84 -4.65 6.50
C LEU A 308 -11.88 -6.08 7.06
N GLN A 309 -11.68 -6.27 8.38
CA GLN A 309 -11.74 -7.59 8.99
C GLN A 309 -13.14 -8.20 8.85
N GLY A 310 -13.20 -9.36 8.19
CA GLY A 310 -14.45 -10.03 7.82
C GLY A 310 -15.31 -9.28 6.80
N GLN A 311 -14.84 -8.15 6.24
CA GLN A 311 -15.61 -7.24 5.40
C GLN A 311 -15.01 -7.02 4.00
N TRP A 312 -13.97 -7.76 3.62
CA TRP A 312 -13.41 -7.66 2.27
C TRP A 312 -14.43 -8.13 1.22
N GLY A 313 -14.58 -7.35 0.15
CA GLY A 313 -15.64 -7.47 -0.86
C GLY A 313 -16.90 -6.67 -0.51
N ILE A 314 -16.90 -5.92 0.60
CA ILE A 314 -18.02 -5.12 1.09
C ILE A 314 -17.54 -3.70 1.37
N VAL A 315 -16.73 -3.50 2.41
CA VAL A 315 -16.29 -2.16 2.85
C VAL A 315 -15.44 -1.48 1.79
N ASP A 316 -14.50 -2.19 1.19
CA ASP A 316 -13.67 -1.70 0.09
C ASP A 316 -14.49 -1.29 -1.13
N VAL A 317 -15.54 -2.06 -1.45
CA VAL A 317 -16.45 -1.80 -2.57
C VAL A 317 -17.32 -0.57 -2.29
N ASP A 318 -17.93 -0.52 -1.11
CA ASP A 318 -18.86 0.54 -0.72
C ASP A 318 -18.15 1.88 -0.57
N ASP A 319 -16.93 1.91 -0.04
CA ASP A 319 -16.13 3.13 0.05
C ASP A 319 -15.74 3.67 -1.34
N CYS A 320 -15.35 2.80 -2.28
CA CYS A 320 -15.10 3.23 -3.66
C CYS A 320 -16.36 3.78 -4.35
N VAL A 321 -17.51 3.15 -4.11
CA VAL A 321 -18.80 3.61 -4.65
C VAL A 321 -19.23 4.94 -4.05
N ASN A 322 -19.16 5.08 -2.73
CA ASN A 322 -19.57 6.29 -2.02
C ASN A 322 -18.63 7.47 -2.33
N GLY A 323 -17.33 7.22 -2.52
CA GLY A 323 -16.40 8.25 -3.00
C GLY A 323 -16.78 8.78 -4.40
N ALA A 324 -17.18 7.90 -5.32
CA ALA A 324 -17.64 8.31 -6.65
C ALA A 324 -18.92 9.15 -6.58
N LYS A 325 -19.92 8.68 -5.82
CA LYS A 325 -21.19 9.39 -5.61
C LYS A 325 -20.99 10.75 -4.96
N TYR A 326 -20.11 10.83 -3.97
CA TYR A 326 -19.77 12.08 -3.31
C TYR A 326 -19.27 13.13 -4.31
N LEU A 327 -18.35 12.77 -5.22
CA LEU A 327 -17.86 13.70 -6.25
C LEU A 327 -18.94 14.11 -7.25
N VAL A 328 -19.87 13.21 -7.59
CA VAL A 328 -21.04 13.53 -8.43
C VAL A 328 -21.93 14.56 -7.73
N GLU A 329 -22.25 14.33 -6.45
CA GLU A 329 -23.08 15.25 -5.64
C GLU A 329 -22.43 16.63 -5.48
N GLN A 330 -21.10 16.70 -5.39
CA GLN A 330 -20.35 17.96 -5.39
C GLN A 330 -20.31 18.64 -6.78
N GLY A 331 -20.82 17.99 -7.84
CA GLY A 331 -20.78 18.52 -9.20
C GLY A 331 -19.37 18.57 -9.80
N LEU A 332 -18.46 17.70 -9.35
CA LEU A 332 -17.05 17.69 -9.78
C LEU A 332 -16.80 16.74 -10.96
N VAL A 333 -17.68 15.76 -11.18
CA VAL A 333 -17.52 14.70 -12.18
C VAL A 333 -18.87 14.31 -12.80
N ASP A 334 -18.83 13.72 -13.99
CA ASP A 334 -20.03 13.27 -14.69
C ASP A 334 -20.50 11.88 -14.21
N GLU A 335 -21.70 11.83 -13.63
CA GLU A 335 -22.38 10.60 -13.17
C GLU A 335 -22.50 9.51 -14.25
N LYS A 336 -22.57 9.91 -15.52
CA LYS A 336 -22.73 8.98 -16.65
C LYS A 336 -21.39 8.45 -17.18
N ARG A 337 -20.26 8.93 -16.66
CA ARG A 337 -18.91 8.56 -17.12
C ARG A 337 -17.99 8.22 -15.95
N LEU A 338 -18.46 7.31 -15.09
CA LEU A 338 -17.71 6.79 -13.96
C LEU A 338 -17.05 5.45 -14.33
N ALA A 339 -15.74 5.35 -14.24
CA ALA A 339 -14.97 4.12 -14.37
C ALA A 339 -14.34 3.72 -13.03
N ILE A 340 -14.08 2.42 -12.85
CA ILE A 340 -13.28 1.90 -11.73
C ILE A 340 -12.17 0.99 -12.22
N ARG A 341 -10.99 1.09 -11.61
CA ARG A 341 -9.84 0.24 -11.91
C ARG A 341 -9.06 -0.15 -10.66
N GLY A 342 -8.37 -1.28 -10.75
CA GLY A 342 -7.49 -1.74 -9.70
C GLY A 342 -6.67 -2.96 -10.11
N GLY A 343 -5.55 -3.14 -9.39
CA GLY A 343 -4.69 -4.31 -9.54
C GLY A 343 -4.71 -5.20 -8.31
N SER A 344 -4.52 -6.50 -8.48
CA SER A 344 -4.45 -7.47 -7.36
C SER A 344 -5.69 -7.37 -6.45
N ALA A 345 -5.52 -7.10 -5.14
CA ALA A 345 -6.64 -6.86 -4.22
C ALA A 345 -7.56 -5.71 -4.66
N GLY A 346 -7.02 -4.65 -5.27
CA GLY A 346 -7.83 -3.58 -5.87
C GLY A 346 -8.56 -4.04 -7.13
N GLY A 347 -8.00 -5.01 -7.87
CA GLY A 347 -8.70 -5.66 -8.97
C GLY A 347 -9.89 -6.49 -8.48
N TYR A 348 -9.78 -7.12 -7.32
CA TYR A 348 -10.90 -7.77 -6.64
C TYR A 348 -11.99 -6.78 -6.23
N THR A 349 -11.64 -5.66 -5.58
CA THR A 349 -12.57 -4.57 -5.27
C THR A 349 -13.27 -4.06 -6.52
N THR A 350 -12.50 -3.86 -7.61
CA THR A 350 -13.02 -3.45 -8.92
C THR A 350 -14.06 -4.43 -9.44
N LEU A 351 -13.74 -5.73 -9.49
CA LEU A 351 -14.67 -6.74 -9.97
C LEU A 351 -15.90 -6.85 -9.07
N CYS A 352 -15.74 -6.82 -7.75
CA CYS A 352 -16.89 -6.82 -6.83
C CYS A 352 -17.78 -5.60 -7.00
N ALA A 353 -17.21 -4.41 -7.20
CA ALA A 353 -17.99 -3.20 -7.47
C ALA A 353 -18.80 -3.31 -8.77
N LEU A 354 -18.20 -3.86 -9.83
CA LEU A 354 -18.86 -4.06 -11.12
C LEU A 354 -19.92 -5.17 -11.09
N THR A 355 -19.75 -6.18 -10.23
CA THR A 355 -20.66 -7.33 -10.12
C THR A 355 -21.80 -7.12 -9.11
N PHE A 356 -21.54 -6.40 -8.01
CA PHE A 356 -22.47 -6.31 -6.88
C PHE A 356 -23.02 -4.89 -6.64
N ARG A 357 -22.60 -3.90 -7.44
CA ARG A 357 -23.13 -2.53 -7.42
C ARG A 357 -23.39 -2.07 -8.86
N ASP A 358 -24.27 -1.09 -9.01
CA ASP A 358 -24.62 -0.48 -10.31
C ASP A 358 -24.40 1.03 -10.24
N VAL A 359 -23.14 1.43 -10.36
CA VAL A 359 -22.70 2.83 -10.29
C VAL A 359 -21.77 3.15 -11.44
N PHE A 360 -20.77 2.30 -11.64
CA PHE A 360 -19.80 2.46 -12.72
C PHE A 360 -20.38 2.11 -14.09
N LYS A 361 -19.82 2.71 -15.13
CA LYS A 361 -20.21 2.57 -16.54
C LYS A 361 -19.11 1.92 -17.39
N ALA A 362 -17.92 1.75 -16.83
CA ALA A 362 -16.85 0.91 -17.38
C ALA A 362 -15.92 0.45 -16.23
N GLY A 363 -15.14 -0.61 -16.45
CA GLY A 363 -14.10 -0.99 -15.49
C GLY A 363 -12.89 -1.68 -16.11
N ALA A 364 -11.78 -1.68 -15.36
CA ALA A 364 -10.53 -2.32 -15.77
C ALA A 364 -9.91 -3.13 -14.62
N SER A 365 -9.79 -4.45 -14.82
CA SER A 365 -9.16 -5.35 -13.84
C SER A 365 -7.76 -5.74 -14.28
N HIS A 366 -6.76 -5.44 -13.44
CA HIS A 366 -5.35 -5.76 -13.68
C HIS A 366 -4.97 -6.93 -12.78
N TYR A 367 -4.85 -8.16 -13.32
CA TYR A 367 -4.51 -9.38 -12.56
C TYR A 367 -5.28 -9.48 -11.22
N GLY A 368 -6.57 -9.10 -11.25
CA GLY A 368 -7.40 -8.95 -10.07
C GLY A 368 -8.01 -10.26 -9.61
N ILE A 369 -8.05 -10.51 -8.30
CA ILE A 369 -8.63 -11.75 -7.77
C ILE A 369 -10.14 -11.79 -8.10
N SER A 370 -10.61 -12.91 -8.64
CA SER A 370 -12.03 -13.13 -8.97
C SER A 370 -12.64 -14.32 -8.22
N ASP A 371 -11.80 -15.21 -7.70
CA ASP A 371 -12.13 -16.39 -6.91
C ASP A 371 -11.31 -16.39 -5.61
N LEU A 372 -11.98 -16.11 -4.49
CA LEU A 372 -11.35 -16.11 -3.17
C LEU A 372 -10.99 -17.53 -2.71
N GLU A 373 -11.69 -18.58 -3.16
CA GLU A 373 -11.38 -19.96 -2.79
C GLU A 373 -10.05 -20.38 -3.42
N ILE A 374 -9.80 -20.00 -4.68
CA ILE A 374 -8.49 -20.20 -5.32
C ILE A 374 -7.40 -19.45 -4.54
N LEU A 375 -7.62 -18.19 -4.20
CA LEU A 375 -6.66 -17.39 -3.42
C LEU A 375 -6.33 -18.06 -2.07
N ALA A 376 -7.33 -18.54 -1.34
CA ALA A 376 -7.13 -19.22 -0.05
C ALA A 376 -6.35 -20.54 -0.16
N ARG A 377 -6.39 -21.19 -1.33
CA ARG A 377 -5.79 -22.52 -1.54
C ARG A 377 -4.42 -22.49 -2.21
N ASP A 378 -4.16 -21.51 -3.07
CA ASP A 378 -3.02 -21.54 -4.01
C ASP A 378 -2.18 -20.25 -4.01
N THR A 379 -2.15 -19.51 -2.89
CA THR A 379 -1.23 -18.38 -2.70
C THR A 379 0.05 -18.77 -1.95
N HIS A 380 1.06 -17.89 -1.98
CA HIS A 380 2.32 -18.10 -1.28
C HIS A 380 2.14 -18.08 0.25
N LYS A 381 3.10 -18.69 0.96
CA LYS A 381 3.04 -18.91 2.42
C LYS A 381 2.63 -17.65 3.22
N PHE A 382 3.23 -16.50 2.91
CA PHE A 382 3.01 -15.26 3.65
C PHE A 382 1.53 -14.86 3.69
N GLU A 383 0.81 -14.97 2.57
CA GLU A 383 -0.60 -14.55 2.46
C GLU A 383 -1.60 -15.70 2.55
N SER A 384 -1.13 -16.96 2.68
CA SER A 384 -1.98 -18.15 2.65
C SER A 384 -3.09 -18.21 3.70
N ARG A 385 -3.00 -17.42 4.77
CA ARG A 385 -4.02 -17.30 5.82
C ARG A 385 -4.58 -15.89 5.96
N TYR A 386 -4.24 -14.99 5.02
CA TYR A 386 -4.66 -13.60 5.08
C TYR A 386 -6.18 -13.45 4.91
N THR A 387 -6.77 -14.28 4.04
CA THR A 387 -8.23 -14.29 3.82
C THR A 387 -9.02 -14.74 5.06
N ASP A 388 -8.40 -15.50 5.99
CA ASP A 388 -9.06 -15.93 7.23
C ASP A 388 -9.55 -14.74 8.06
N ARG A 389 -8.79 -13.64 8.05
CA ARG A 389 -9.16 -12.40 8.74
C ARG A 389 -9.96 -11.44 7.86
N LEU A 390 -9.69 -11.37 6.57
CA LEU A 390 -10.38 -10.44 5.66
C LEU A 390 -11.80 -10.90 5.31
N VAL A 391 -12.03 -12.21 5.23
CA VAL A 391 -13.30 -12.83 4.81
C VAL A 391 -13.87 -13.67 5.95
N GLY A 392 -13.09 -14.61 6.46
CA GLY A 392 -13.46 -15.52 7.54
C GLY A 392 -12.68 -16.85 7.43
N PRO A 393 -12.63 -17.68 8.48
CA PRO A 393 -11.81 -18.91 8.45
C PRO A 393 -12.20 -19.87 7.32
N TYR A 394 -11.22 -20.35 6.55
CA TYR A 394 -11.42 -21.36 5.51
C TYR A 394 -10.93 -22.75 5.96
N PRO A 395 -11.69 -23.84 5.75
CA PRO A 395 -12.91 -23.97 4.93
C PRO A 395 -14.24 -23.74 5.68
N GLU A 396 -14.23 -23.38 6.97
CA GLU A 396 -15.44 -23.28 7.80
C GLU A 396 -16.45 -22.25 7.28
N ARG A 397 -15.95 -21.13 6.74
CA ARG A 397 -16.73 -20.04 6.15
C ARG A 397 -16.67 -20.00 4.63
N ARG A 398 -16.51 -21.16 3.98
CA ARG A 398 -16.55 -21.29 2.52
C ARG A 398 -17.79 -20.63 1.88
N ASP A 399 -18.90 -20.53 2.61
CA ASP A 399 -20.09 -19.77 2.20
C ASP A 399 -19.77 -18.31 1.84
N LEU A 400 -18.91 -17.64 2.62
CA LEU A 400 -18.51 -16.25 2.36
C LEU A 400 -17.58 -16.14 1.16
N TYR A 401 -16.64 -17.08 1.01
CA TYR A 401 -15.74 -17.11 -0.14
C TYR A 401 -16.54 -17.23 -1.44
N TRP A 402 -17.56 -18.10 -1.48
CA TRP A 402 -18.45 -18.21 -2.61
C TRP A 402 -19.27 -16.92 -2.82
N GLN A 403 -19.93 -16.42 -1.78
CA GLN A 403 -20.80 -15.23 -1.87
C GLN A 403 -20.05 -13.97 -2.33
N ARG A 404 -18.76 -13.87 -2.03
CA ARG A 404 -17.95 -12.68 -2.32
C ARG A 404 -16.98 -12.88 -3.48
N SER A 405 -17.05 -14.00 -4.21
CA SER A 405 -16.25 -14.22 -5.42
C SER A 405 -17.03 -13.81 -6.66
N PRO A 406 -16.67 -12.72 -7.35
CA PRO A 406 -17.43 -12.22 -8.50
C PRO A 406 -17.48 -13.22 -9.67
N ILE A 407 -16.54 -14.17 -9.75
CA ILE A 407 -16.54 -15.22 -10.79
C ILE A 407 -17.79 -16.11 -10.77
N HIS A 408 -18.52 -16.19 -9.65
CA HIS A 408 -19.76 -16.98 -9.55
C HIS A 408 -21.02 -16.20 -9.92
N PHE A 409 -20.87 -14.91 -10.24
CA PHE A 409 -21.98 -13.98 -10.48
C PHE A 409 -21.71 -13.09 -11.69
N THR A 410 -20.95 -13.58 -12.67
CA THR A 410 -20.54 -12.75 -13.80
C THR A 410 -21.71 -12.29 -14.67
N GLU A 411 -22.85 -12.98 -14.60
CA GLU A 411 -24.12 -12.53 -15.20
C GLU A 411 -24.64 -11.22 -14.62
N ARG A 412 -24.12 -10.79 -13.46
CA ARG A 412 -24.50 -9.55 -12.76
C ARG A 412 -23.56 -8.38 -13.03
N LEU A 413 -22.51 -8.58 -13.83
CA LEU A 413 -21.67 -7.46 -14.25
C LEU A 413 -22.58 -6.35 -14.82
N SER A 414 -22.45 -5.13 -14.29
CA SER A 414 -23.37 -4.03 -14.60
C SER A 414 -22.93 -3.21 -15.83
N CYS A 415 -21.68 -3.34 -16.25
CA CYS A 415 -21.12 -2.54 -17.34
C CYS A 415 -19.95 -3.23 -18.07
N PRO A 416 -19.47 -2.67 -19.19
CA PRO A 416 -18.29 -3.13 -19.91
C PRO A 416 -17.03 -3.27 -19.04
N VAL A 417 -16.21 -4.29 -19.29
CA VAL A 417 -14.96 -4.53 -18.55
C VAL A 417 -13.79 -4.90 -19.47
N ILE A 418 -12.61 -4.34 -19.22
CA ILE A 418 -11.35 -4.80 -19.80
C ILE A 418 -10.49 -5.52 -18.75
N PHE A 419 -9.89 -6.64 -19.16
CA PHE A 419 -9.07 -7.50 -18.30
C PHE A 419 -7.64 -7.58 -18.82
N PHE A 420 -6.66 -7.41 -17.93
CA PHE A 420 -5.23 -7.53 -18.23
C PHE A 420 -4.62 -8.61 -17.35
N HIS A 421 -3.90 -9.58 -17.94
CA HIS A 421 -3.37 -10.73 -17.19
C HIS A 421 -1.99 -11.18 -17.65
N GLY A 422 -1.12 -11.56 -16.72
CA GLY A 422 0.15 -12.23 -17.04
C GLY A 422 -0.08 -13.73 -17.17
N LEU A 423 0.41 -14.39 -18.21
CA LEU A 423 0.16 -15.83 -18.40
C LEU A 423 0.88 -16.72 -17.39
N GLU A 424 1.84 -16.18 -16.64
CA GLU A 424 2.49 -16.88 -15.53
C GLU A 424 1.72 -16.74 -14.21
N ASP A 425 0.71 -15.87 -14.18
CA ASP A 425 -0.24 -15.75 -13.08
C ASP A 425 -1.38 -16.77 -13.27
N LYS A 426 -1.55 -17.66 -12.28
CA LYS A 426 -2.52 -18.78 -12.35
C LYS A 426 -3.90 -18.42 -11.81
N ALA A 427 -4.14 -17.17 -11.38
CA ALA A 427 -5.28 -16.85 -10.52
C ALA A 427 -6.63 -16.57 -11.23
N VAL A 428 -6.67 -16.32 -12.55
CA VAL A 428 -7.89 -15.76 -13.18
C VAL A 428 -8.11 -16.21 -14.65
N PRO A 429 -9.11 -17.06 -14.94
CA PRO A 429 -9.60 -17.24 -16.30
C PRO A 429 -10.76 -16.25 -16.65
N PRO A 430 -10.78 -15.68 -17.86
CA PRO A 430 -11.69 -14.61 -18.30
C PRO A 430 -13.09 -15.07 -18.75
N ASN A 431 -13.39 -16.37 -18.71
CA ASN A 431 -14.61 -16.89 -19.32
C ASN A 431 -15.81 -16.67 -18.39
N GLN A 432 -16.52 -15.55 -18.57
CA GLN A 432 -18.00 -15.50 -18.70
C GLN A 432 -18.52 -14.07 -18.54
N ALA A 433 -18.84 -13.37 -19.63
CA ALA A 433 -19.81 -12.26 -19.63
C ALA A 433 -20.39 -12.12 -21.05
N GLN A 434 -21.16 -13.13 -21.49
CA GLN A 434 -21.51 -13.37 -22.90
C GLN A 434 -22.33 -12.25 -23.59
N GLN A 435 -22.77 -11.21 -22.86
CA GLN A 435 -23.67 -10.17 -23.38
C GLN A 435 -23.15 -8.73 -23.19
N LEU A 436 -22.00 -8.54 -22.54
CA LEU A 436 -21.45 -7.20 -22.28
C LEU A 436 -20.21 -6.94 -23.13
N PRO A 437 -19.92 -5.67 -23.44
CA PRO A 437 -18.66 -5.33 -24.07
C PRO A 437 -17.46 -5.74 -23.21
N VAL A 438 -16.61 -6.63 -23.73
CA VAL A 438 -15.45 -7.17 -23.00
C VAL A 438 -14.21 -7.14 -23.86
N ALA A 439 -13.09 -6.79 -23.25
CA ALA A 439 -11.76 -6.91 -23.83
C ALA A 439 -10.85 -7.71 -22.89
N TYR A 440 -9.98 -8.54 -23.46
CA TYR A 440 -9.03 -9.34 -22.70
C TYR A 440 -7.65 -9.31 -23.36
N ILE A 441 -6.64 -8.94 -22.58
CA ILE A 441 -5.25 -8.88 -23.01
C ILE A 441 -4.38 -9.70 -22.06
N THR A 442 -3.56 -10.57 -22.64
CA THR A 442 -2.61 -11.42 -21.90
C THR A 442 -1.18 -11.15 -22.30
N TYR A 443 -0.26 -11.23 -21.34
CA TYR A 443 1.17 -11.04 -21.58
C TYR A 443 1.98 -12.29 -21.22
N GLU A 444 2.73 -12.82 -22.20
CA GLU A 444 3.74 -13.87 -21.97
C GLU A 444 4.96 -13.31 -21.24
N GLY A 445 5.50 -14.07 -20.28
CA GLY A 445 6.67 -13.66 -19.48
C GLY A 445 6.39 -12.60 -18.41
N GLU A 446 5.11 -12.33 -18.13
CA GLU A 446 4.67 -11.50 -17.01
C GLU A 446 3.94 -12.37 -15.97
N GLY A 447 4.16 -12.07 -14.69
CA GLY A 447 3.47 -12.68 -13.56
C GLY A 447 2.50 -11.71 -12.88
N HIS A 448 2.44 -11.75 -11.55
CA HIS A 448 1.61 -10.84 -10.76
C HIS A 448 2.21 -9.43 -10.74
N GLY A 449 1.67 -8.55 -11.60
CA GLY A 449 2.22 -7.21 -11.87
C GLY A 449 3.15 -7.17 -13.08
N PHE A 450 2.92 -6.21 -13.99
CA PHE A 450 3.69 -6.05 -15.21
C PHE A 450 5.00 -5.30 -14.95
N ARG A 451 6.12 -5.85 -15.44
CA ARG A 451 7.45 -5.26 -15.26
C ARG A 451 8.08 -4.74 -16.54
N ARG A 452 7.67 -5.28 -17.70
CA ARG A 452 8.25 -4.90 -18.99
C ARG A 452 7.58 -3.62 -19.48
N ALA A 453 8.40 -2.64 -19.85
CA ALA A 453 7.92 -1.31 -20.24
C ALA A 453 6.92 -1.36 -21.40
N GLU A 454 7.15 -2.26 -22.37
CA GLU A 454 6.26 -2.49 -23.51
C GLU A 454 4.85 -2.96 -23.09
N ASN A 455 4.76 -3.82 -22.07
CA ASN A 455 3.49 -4.36 -21.58
C ASN A 455 2.75 -3.33 -20.73
N ILE A 456 3.47 -2.59 -19.88
CA ILE A 456 2.91 -1.48 -19.08
C ILE A 456 2.31 -0.42 -20.03
N ARG A 457 3.07 -0.04 -21.06
CA ARG A 457 2.61 0.91 -22.08
C ARG A 457 1.36 0.39 -22.80
N ARG A 458 1.40 -0.84 -23.32
CA ARG A 458 0.26 -1.43 -24.03
C ARG A 458 -0.98 -1.49 -23.15
N THR A 459 -0.82 -1.80 -21.87
CA THR A 459 -1.92 -1.85 -20.89
C THR A 459 -2.61 -0.49 -20.77
N LEU A 460 -1.84 0.58 -20.52
CA LEU A 460 -2.38 1.93 -20.38
C LEU A 460 -3.07 2.42 -21.67
N GLU A 461 -2.42 2.19 -22.83
CA GLU A 461 -2.97 2.56 -24.14
C GLU A 461 -4.27 1.79 -24.47
N ALA A 462 -4.32 0.49 -24.14
CA ALA A 462 -5.50 -0.34 -24.29
C ALA A 462 -6.65 0.10 -23.36
N GLU A 463 -6.34 0.45 -22.12
CA GLU A 463 -7.32 0.89 -21.12
C GLU A 463 -7.96 2.22 -21.53
N VAL A 464 -7.16 3.22 -21.95
CA VAL A 464 -7.70 4.49 -22.44
C VAL A 464 -8.47 4.30 -23.74
N TYR A 465 -8.01 3.41 -24.63
CA TYR A 465 -8.78 3.05 -25.83
C TYR A 465 -10.16 2.52 -25.45
N PHE A 466 -10.20 1.55 -24.53
CA PHE A 466 -11.44 0.95 -24.06
C PHE A 466 -12.40 2.00 -23.49
N PHE A 467 -11.95 2.83 -22.54
CA PHE A 467 -12.78 3.89 -21.98
C PHE A 467 -13.23 4.93 -23.02
N SER A 468 -12.39 5.26 -24.01
CA SER A 468 -12.78 6.19 -25.08
C SER A 468 -13.93 5.64 -25.93
N ARG A 469 -13.95 4.32 -26.18
CA ARG A 469 -15.05 3.67 -26.89
C ARG A 469 -16.34 3.62 -26.07
N ILE A 470 -16.25 3.41 -24.75
CA ILE A 470 -17.44 3.36 -23.89
C ILE A 470 -18.01 4.76 -23.61
N PHE A 471 -17.16 5.75 -23.34
CA PHE A 471 -17.58 7.11 -22.98
C PHE A 471 -17.68 8.07 -24.17
N GLY A 472 -17.26 7.64 -25.37
CA GLY A 472 -17.45 8.40 -26.61
C GLY A 472 -16.56 9.64 -26.74
N PHE A 473 -15.35 9.63 -26.17
CA PHE A 473 -14.38 10.72 -26.35
C PHE A 473 -13.31 10.38 -27.40
N ALA A 474 -12.75 11.41 -28.04
CA ALA A 474 -11.66 11.24 -28.98
C ALA A 474 -10.32 11.09 -28.25
N LEU A 475 -9.47 10.17 -28.72
CA LEU A 475 -8.12 10.04 -28.22
C LEU A 475 -7.21 11.10 -28.83
N ALA A 476 -6.33 11.69 -28.02
CA ALA A 476 -5.30 12.60 -28.50
C ALA A 476 -4.20 11.86 -29.30
N ASP A 477 -3.90 10.63 -28.88
CA ASP A 477 -2.85 9.79 -29.48
C ASP A 477 -3.46 8.67 -30.32
N SER A 478 -2.78 8.32 -31.41
CA SER A 478 -3.09 7.08 -32.15
C SER A 478 -2.58 5.88 -31.36
N VAL A 479 -3.48 5.23 -30.62
CA VAL A 479 -3.18 3.98 -29.89
C VAL A 479 -3.61 2.76 -30.70
N GLU A 480 -2.94 1.64 -30.49
CA GLU A 480 -3.33 0.37 -31.10
C GLU A 480 -4.72 -0.05 -30.60
N PRO A 481 -5.71 -0.25 -31.49
CA PRO A 481 -7.04 -0.69 -31.07
C PRO A 481 -7.01 -2.01 -30.29
N VAL A 482 -8.02 -2.21 -29.46
CA VAL A 482 -8.26 -3.48 -28.75
C VAL A 482 -9.56 -4.06 -29.25
N PRO A 483 -9.62 -5.36 -29.59
CA PRO A 483 -10.90 -6.03 -29.85
C PRO A 483 -11.81 -5.93 -28.63
N ILE A 484 -13.00 -5.37 -28.82
CA ILE A 484 -14.06 -5.32 -27.79
C ILE A 484 -15.21 -6.15 -28.31
N GLU A 485 -15.36 -7.36 -27.75
CA GLU A 485 -16.49 -8.24 -28.06
C GLU A 485 -17.79 -7.58 -27.61
N ASN A 486 -18.92 -7.84 -28.27
CA ASN A 486 -20.26 -7.32 -27.91
C ASN A 486 -20.40 -5.79 -27.82
N LEU A 487 -19.44 -5.00 -28.33
CA LEU A 487 -19.59 -3.55 -28.44
C LEU A 487 -20.64 -3.21 -29.51
N PRO A 488 -21.72 -2.48 -29.19
CA PRO A 488 -22.70 -2.05 -30.20
C PRO A 488 -22.01 -1.21 -31.29
N SER A 489 -22.41 -1.46 -32.54
CA SER A 489 -21.87 -0.80 -33.75
C SER A 489 -22.17 0.68 -33.82
#